data_AF-A0A2D4VNN3-F1
#
_entry.id   AF-A0A2D4VNN3-F1
#
_cell.length_a   1.000
_cell.length_b   1.000
_cell.length_c   1.000
_cell.angle_alpha   90.00
_cell.angle_beta   90.00
_cell.angle_gamma   90.00
#
_symmetry.space_group_name_H-M   'P 1'
#
loop_
_entity.id
_entity.type
_entity.pdbx_description
1 polymer ?
#
loop_
_entity_poly.entity_id
_entity_poly.type
_entity_poly.pdbx_seq_one_letter_code
_entity_poly.pdbx_strand_id
1 'polypeptide(L)'
;MNATAANSAAGDAEGENGTDDPRLDTHLIAAPGIPRRIFELIRPTAADMGYEIVRVRYGLQDGHTLQIMAERPDGTMVVQDCEDLSRAVSALLD
;
A
#
# COMPACT_ATOMS: atom_id res chain seq x y z
N MET A 1 21.03 50.61 -23.44
CA MET A 1 19.76 50.18 -22.83
C MET A 1 18.79 49.76 -23.91
N ASN A 2 18.57 48.45 -24.11
CA ASN A 2 17.25 47.88 -24.39
C ASN A 2 17.28 46.39 -24.04
N ALA A 3 16.21 45.93 -23.40
CA ALA A 3 16.10 44.68 -22.68
C ALA A 3 15.95 43.47 -23.62
N THR A 4 16.57 42.37 -23.21
CA THR A 4 16.40 41.01 -23.74
C THR A 4 14.97 40.51 -23.51
N ALA A 5 14.33 40.00 -24.56
CA ALA A 5 13.15 39.16 -24.47
C ALA A 5 13.17 38.06 -25.55
N ALA A 6 12.51 36.94 -25.22
CA ALA A 6 12.34 35.68 -25.95
C ALA A 6 13.51 34.68 -25.81
N ASN A 7 13.32 33.40 -25.49
CA ASN A 7 12.13 32.59 -25.21
C ASN A 7 12.66 31.30 -24.54
N SER A 8 12.21 30.99 -23.32
CA SER A 8 12.45 29.68 -22.71
C SER A 8 11.18 28.86 -22.83
N ALA A 9 11.17 27.96 -23.82
CA ALA A 9 10.22 26.87 -23.91
C ALA A 9 10.80 25.66 -23.18
N ALA A 10 10.10 25.25 -22.13
CA ALA A 10 10.06 23.91 -21.55
C ALA A 10 8.60 23.83 -21.03
N GLY A 11 7.69 23.01 -21.58
CA GLY A 11 7.86 21.58 -21.83
C GLY A 11 8.19 20.94 -20.48
N ASP A 12 7.29 20.30 -19.75
CA ASP A 12 6.14 19.49 -20.16
C ASP A 12 5.21 19.25 -18.96
N ALA A 13 3.99 18.82 -19.31
CA ALA A 13 3.17 17.84 -18.60
C ALA A 13 2.47 18.27 -17.30
N GLU A 14 1.20 18.60 -17.52
CA GLU A 14 0.06 18.30 -16.66
C GLU A 14 0.26 17.01 -15.83
N GLY A 15 0.17 17.16 -14.50
CA GLY A 15 0.02 16.04 -13.58
C GLY A 15 -1.44 15.61 -13.47
N GLU A 16 -2.08 15.29 -14.59
CA GLU A 16 -3.26 14.44 -14.56
C GLU A 16 -2.76 13.00 -14.38
N ASN A 17 -2.97 12.41 -13.20
CA ASN A 17 -2.84 10.96 -13.08
C ASN A 17 -4.09 10.37 -12.43
N GLY A 18 -5.21 10.52 -13.15
CA GLY A 18 -6.25 9.51 -13.13
C GLY A 18 -5.79 8.36 -14.01
N THR A 19 -5.18 7.34 -13.41
CA THR A 19 -4.95 6.07 -14.10
C THR A 19 -5.87 5.04 -13.46
N ASP A 20 -7.09 4.93 -13.99
CA ASP A 20 -8.00 3.79 -13.81
C ASP A 20 -7.39 2.49 -14.41
N ASP A 21 -6.27 2.02 -13.84
CA ASP A 21 -5.62 0.73 -14.09
C ASP A 21 -6.06 -0.26 -12.98
N PRO A 22 -6.31 -1.55 -13.25
CA PRO A 22 -6.66 -2.57 -12.24
C PRO A 22 -5.58 -2.79 -11.15
N ARG A 23 -4.48 -2.01 -11.18
CA ARG A 23 -3.52 -1.82 -10.07
C ARG A 23 -3.97 -0.79 -9.03
N LEU A 24 -5.04 -0.02 -9.27
CA LEU A 24 -5.63 0.93 -8.32
C LEU A 24 -6.21 0.27 -7.09
N ASP A 25 -6.73 -0.94 -7.22
CA ASP A 25 -7.25 -1.70 -6.08
C ASP A 25 -6.17 -1.87 -5.02
N THR A 26 -4.93 -2.10 -5.47
CA THR A 26 -3.81 -2.18 -4.54
C THR A 26 -3.46 -0.83 -3.92
N HIS A 27 -3.73 0.32 -4.55
CA HIS A 27 -3.56 1.63 -3.89
C HIS A 27 -4.63 1.87 -2.80
N LEU A 28 -5.82 1.29 -2.97
CA LEU A 28 -6.88 1.31 -1.96
C LEU A 28 -6.49 0.44 -0.76
N ILE A 29 -5.87 -0.71 -1.02
CA ILE A 29 -5.36 -1.64 0.01
C ILE A 29 -4.08 -1.09 0.67
N ALA A 30 -3.09 -0.68 -0.12
CA ALA A 30 -1.76 -0.25 0.33
C ALA A 30 -1.25 0.98 -0.44
N ALA A 31 -1.03 2.08 0.29
CA ALA A 31 -0.47 3.29 -0.28
C ALA A 31 0.95 3.06 -0.87
N PRO A 32 1.37 3.86 -1.87
CA PRO A 32 2.73 3.79 -2.40
C PRO A 32 3.81 3.89 -1.31
N GLY A 33 5.00 3.34 -1.59
CA GLY A 33 6.14 3.36 -0.66
C GLY A 33 6.19 2.14 0.25
N ILE A 34 6.45 2.37 1.54
CA ILE A 34 6.61 1.29 2.54
C ILE A 34 5.39 0.37 2.66
N PRO A 35 4.13 0.89 2.76
CA PRO A 35 2.96 0.01 2.87
C PRO A 35 2.81 -0.94 1.68
N ARG A 36 3.08 -0.48 0.45
CA ARG A 36 3.06 -1.31 -0.76
C ARG A 36 4.09 -2.43 -0.70
N ARG A 37 5.33 -2.13 -0.28
CA ARG A 37 6.38 -3.14 -0.11
C ARG A 37 5.99 -4.20 0.93
N ILE A 38 5.42 -3.77 2.05
CA ILE A 38 4.94 -4.69 3.09
C ILE A 38 3.81 -5.57 2.53
N PHE A 39 2.83 -4.98 1.85
CA PHE A 39 1.72 -5.71 1.22
C PHE A 39 2.23 -6.80 0.25
N GLU A 40 3.16 -6.46 -0.65
CA GLU A 40 3.71 -7.42 -1.61
C GLU A 40 4.46 -8.56 -0.92
N LEU A 41 5.12 -8.28 0.21
CA LEU A 41 5.82 -9.28 0.99
C LEU A 41 4.87 -10.23 1.73
N ILE A 42 3.82 -9.71 2.36
CA ILE A 42 2.94 -10.52 3.23
C ILE A 42 1.78 -11.19 2.49
N ARG A 43 1.36 -10.65 1.33
CA ARG A 43 0.25 -11.18 0.54
C ARG A 43 0.36 -12.68 0.23
N PRO A 44 1.50 -13.23 -0.26
CA PRO A 44 1.57 -14.66 -0.56
C PRO A 44 1.37 -15.53 0.69
N THR A 45 1.93 -15.14 1.82
CA THR A 45 1.77 -15.85 3.10
C THR A 45 0.33 -15.77 3.60
N ALA A 46 -0.29 -14.59 3.55
CA ALA A 46 -1.70 -14.44 3.91
C ALA A 46 -2.61 -15.30 3.03
N ALA A 47 -2.35 -15.34 1.72
CA ALA A 47 -3.12 -16.15 0.78
C ALA A 47 -2.96 -17.66 1.02
N ASP A 48 -1.75 -18.14 1.34
CA ASP A 48 -1.48 -19.54 1.69
C ASP A 48 -2.25 -19.97 2.96
N MET A 49 -2.40 -19.05 3.92
CA MET A 49 -3.19 -19.25 5.14
C MET A 49 -4.72 -19.08 4.91
N GLY A 50 -5.14 -18.68 3.71
CA GLY A 50 -6.56 -18.48 3.36
C GLY A 50 -7.13 -17.13 3.81
N TYR A 51 -6.29 -16.10 3.91
CA TYR A 51 -6.68 -14.72 4.22
C TYR A 51 -6.46 -13.78 3.03
N GLU A 52 -7.29 -12.75 2.96
CA GLU A 52 -7.22 -11.64 2.02
C GLU A 52 -6.88 -10.35 2.77
N ILE A 53 -5.84 -9.66 2.31
CA ILE A 53 -5.43 -8.38 2.91
C ILE A 53 -6.31 -7.27 2.34
N VAL A 54 -7.10 -6.64 3.21
CA VAL A 54 -8.02 -5.55 2.83
C VAL A 54 -7.41 -4.17 3.02
N ARG A 55 -6.40 -4.04 3.89
CA ARG A 55 -5.71 -2.76 4.12
C ARG A 55 -4.34 -2.93 4.74
N VAL A 56 -3.39 -2.10 4.31
CA VAL A 56 -2.06 -1.93 4.91
C VAL A 56 -1.76 -0.44 5.06
N ARG A 57 -1.41 -0.02 6.28
CA ARG A 57 -0.99 1.36 6.59
C ARG A 57 0.23 1.34 7.49
N TYR A 58 1.15 2.25 7.25
CA TYR A 58 2.36 2.41 8.06
C TYR A 58 2.48 3.86 8.54
N GLY A 59 2.97 4.05 9.75
CA GLY A 59 3.23 5.36 10.33
C GLY A 59 2.02 6.03 10.98
N LEU A 60 1.12 5.27 11.62
CA LEU A 60 -0.12 5.80 12.22
C LEU A 60 0.11 6.69 13.46
N GLN A 61 0.35 6.13 14.64
CA GLN A 61 0.31 6.88 15.90
C GLN A 61 1.69 7.44 16.26
N ASP A 62 2.74 6.63 16.11
CA ASP A 62 4.11 6.98 16.52
C ASP A 62 5.11 6.99 15.34
N GLY A 63 4.61 7.04 14.09
CA GLY A 63 5.46 6.95 12.89
C GLY A 63 6.05 5.55 12.62
N HIS A 64 5.89 4.62 13.56
CA HIS A 64 6.40 3.24 13.48
C HIS A 64 5.28 2.18 13.52
N THR A 65 4.02 2.60 13.68
CA THR A 65 2.88 1.68 13.77
C THR A 65 2.51 1.14 12.39
N LEU A 66 2.54 -0.19 12.23
CA LEU A 66 2.01 -0.92 11.08
C LEU A 66 0.61 -1.45 11.40
N GLN A 67 -0.37 -1.08 10.58
CA GLN A 67 -1.73 -1.61 10.64
C GLN A 67 -1.99 -2.47 9.41
N ILE A 68 -2.36 -3.72 9.63
CA ILE A 68 -2.78 -4.67 8.60
C ILE A 68 -4.20 -5.11 8.96
N MET A 69 -5.11 -5.00 8.00
CA MET A 69 -6.44 -5.56 8.08
C MET A 69 -6.53 -6.71 7.09
N ALA A 70 -7.06 -7.83 7.55
CA ALA A 70 -7.28 -9.01 6.74
C ALA A 70 -8.60 -9.67 7.13
N GLU A 71 -9.14 -10.43 6.19
CA GLU A 71 -10.36 -11.22 6.38
C GLU A 71 -10.25 -12.53 5.60
N ARG A 72 -11.14 -13.48 5.88
CA ARG A 72 -11.34 -14.67 5.04
C ARG A 72 -12.17 -14.30 3.81
N PRO A 73 -12.17 -15.12 2.74
CA PRO A 73 -13.02 -14.87 1.56
C PRO A 73 -14.53 -14.83 1.85
N ASP A 74 -14.96 -15.32 3.01
CA ASP A 74 -16.35 -15.24 3.49
C ASP A 74 -16.64 -13.94 4.29
N GLY A 75 -15.66 -13.02 4.39
CA GLY A 75 -15.76 -11.76 5.15
C GLY A 75 -15.64 -11.94 6.67
N THR A 76 -15.26 -13.13 7.14
CA THR A 76 -15.11 -13.43 8.56
C THR A 76 -13.66 -13.30 9.02
N MET A 77 -13.48 -12.87 10.26
CA MET A 77 -12.17 -12.78 10.93
C MET A 77 -12.40 -12.94 12.43
N VAL A 78 -11.86 -14.00 13.04
CA VAL A 78 -11.91 -14.16 14.50
C VAL A 78 -10.59 -13.74 15.14
N VAL A 79 -10.58 -13.56 16.46
CA VAL A 79 -9.36 -13.13 17.19
C VAL A 79 -8.21 -14.11 16.99
N GLN A 80 -8.48 -15.42 16.92
CA GLN A 80 -7.45 -16.43 16.69
C GLN A 80 -6.76 -16.25 15.32
N ASP A 81 -7.55 -15.97 14.28
CA ASP A 81 -7.02 -15.68 12.93
C ASP A 81 -6.08 -14.48 12.93
N CYS A 82 -6.42 -13.44 13.72
CA CYS A 82 -5.58 -12.26 13.88
C CYS A 82 -4.26 -12.62 14.55
N GLU A 83 -4.26 -13.48 15.56
CA GLU A 83 -3.06 -13.95 16.23
C GLU A 83 -2.16 -14.77 15.28
N ASP A 84 -2.75 -15.72 14.55
CA ASP A 84 -2.03 -16.59 13.61
C ASP A 84 -1.39 -15.76 12.48
N LEU A 85 -2.17 -14.86 11.86
CA LEU A 85 -1.65 -13.97 10.82
C LEU A 85 -0.58 -13.02 11.35
N SER A 86 -0.79 -12.43 12.53
CA SER A 86 0.19 -11.53 13.16
C SER A 86 1.53 -12.22 13.41
N ARG A 87 1.50 -13.47 13.88
CA ARG A 87 2.71 -14.28 14.10
C ARG A 87 3.43 -14.60 12.80
N ALA A 88 2.69 -15.00 11.77
CA ALA A 88 3.27 -15.29 10.45
C ALA A 88 3.91 -14.03 9.84
N VAL A 89 3.21 -12.90 9.87
CA VAL A 89 3.71 -11.61 9.37
C VAL A 89 4.94 -11.14 10.15
N SER A 90 4.92 -11.25 11.48
CA SER A 90 6.07 -10.86 12.31
C SER A 90 7.32 -11.65 11.95
N ALA A 91 7.20 -12.96 11.69
CA ALA A 91 8.32 -13.79 11.27
C ALA A 91 8.88 -13.42 9.88
N LEU A 92 8.07 -12.80 9.01
CA LEU A 92 8.54 -12.29 7.71
C LEU A 92 9.17 -10.90 7.79
N LEU A 93 8.81 -10.11 8.80
CA LEU A 93 9.24 -8.71 8.96
C LEU A 93 10.39 -8.52 9.97
N ASP A 94 10.77 -9.57 10.69
CA ASP A 94 12.00 -9.63 11.52
C ASP A 94 13.27 -9.44 10.65
#